data_AF-A0A1Z9VNF6-F1
#
_entry.id   AF-A0A1Z9VNF6-F1
#
_cell.length_a   1.000
_cell.length_b   1.000
_cell.length_c   1.000
_cell.angle_alpha   90.00
_cell.angle_beta   90.00
_cell.angle_gamma   90.00
#
_symmetry.space_group_name_H-M   'P 1'
#
loop_
_entity.id
_entity.type
_entity.pdbx_description
1 polymer ?
#
loop_
_entity_poly.entity_id
_entity_poly.type
_entity_poly.pdbx_seq_one_letter_code
_entity_poly.pdbx_strand_id
1 'polypeptide(L)'
;MLRQFFIMSLLASSGALAHDHNEPVVDNDAATQNQTTPAVPNLTMQQVEETIKNYIDNNPDVVYKALVKYRNQEMAKQEQLTKDSVIKNYAALFDSNSPSFGSPSAKVTVVEFMDYD
;
A
#
# COMPACT_ATOMS: atom_id res chain seq x y z
N MET A 1 8.13 -30.08 6.49
CA MET A 1 8.62 -28.91 7.24
C MET A 1 7.43 -28.29 7.97
N LEU A 2 7.38 -28.45 9.29
CA LEU A 2 6.29 -27.97 10.14
C LEU A 2 6.92 -26.96 11.12
N ARG A 3 6.59 -25.67 10.99
CA ARG A 3 7.09 -24.62 11.88
C ARG A 3 6.24 -24.58 13.13
N GLN A 4 6.70 -25.29 14.17
CA GLN A 4 6.22 -25.09 15.53
C GLN A 4 6.67 -23.73 16.04
N PHE A 5 5.70 -22.93 16.47
CA PHE A 5 5.89 -21.83 17.39
C PHE A 5 6.29 -22.39 18.75
N PHE A 6 7.41 -21.94 19.32
CA PHE A 6 7.59 -21.97 20.76
C PHE A 6 8.27 -20.68 21.22
N ILE A 7 7.53 -19.95 22.03
CA ILE A 7 7.89 -18.72 22.71
C ILE A 7 8.80 -19.13 23.88
N MET A 8 9.97 -18.52 24.01
CA MET A 8 10.73 -18.58 25.26
C MET A 8 10.73 -17.18 25.88
N SER A 9 9.68 -16.93 26.65
CA SER A 9 9.53 -15.75 27.49
C SER A 9 10.53 -15.79 28.63
N LEU A 10 11.19 -14.67 28.82
CA LEU A 10 12.09 -14.34 29.91
C LEU A 10 11.41 -14.57 31.28
N LEU A 11 11.98 -15.46 32.09
CA LEU A 11 11.56 -15.67 33.49
C LEU A 11 12.36 -14.70 34.37
N ALA A 12 11.76 -13.60 34.81
CA ALA A 12 12.25 -12.82 35.94
C ALA A 12 11.32 -13.03 37.13
N SER A 13 11.65 -14.05 37.94
CA SER A 13 11.00 -14.28 39.23
C SER A 13 11.49 -13.23 40.23
N SER A 14 10.58 -12.37 40.68
CA SER A 14 10.82 -11.46 41.80
C SER A 14 10.62 -12.22 43.10
N GLY A 15 11.72 -12.61 43.76
CA GLY A 15 11.72 -13.01 45.15
C GLY A 15 12.17 -11.84 46.03
N ALA A 16 11.22 -11.21 46.72
CA ALA A 16 11.53 -10.39 47.87
C ALA A 16 11.63 -11.32 49.10
N LEU A 17 12.71 -11.23 49.89
CA LEU A 17 12.70 -11.22 51.35
C LEU A 17 14.11 -11.15 51.94
N ALA A 18 14.24 -10.23 52.89
CA ALA A 18 15.14 -10.17 54.04
C ALA A 18 16.47 -9.39 53.95
N HIS A 19 16.59 -8.51 54.96
CA HIS A 19 17.76 -8.21 55.79
C HIS A 19 18.47 -6.86 55.61
N ASP A 20 18.01 -5.90 56.42
CA ASP A 20 18.75 -5.06 57.39
C ASP A 20 20.01 -4.25 57.02
N HIS A 21 20.02 -3.03 57.58
CA HIS A 21 21.11 -2.09 57.90
C HIS A 21 21.59 -1.00 56.90
N ASN A 22 21.39 0.25 57.37
CA ASN A 22 22.25 1.45 57.35
C ASN A 22 22.39 2.34 56.08
N GLU A 23 22.03 3.63 56.25
CA GLU A 23 22.48 4.81 55.47
C GLU A 23 24.01 5.10 55.67
N PRO A 24 24.71 6.07 54.99
CA PRO A 24 24.26 7.20 54.16
C PRO A 24 25.06 7.54 52.86
N VAL A 25 24.44 8.42 52.05
CA VAL A 25 24.93 9.52 51.17
C VAL A 25 26.35 9.47 50.58
N VAL A 26 26.44 9.50 49.23
CA VAL A 26 27.48 10.26 48.49
C VAL A 26 26.84 10.94 47.27
N ASP A 27 26.95 12.28 47.26
CA ASP A 27 26.62 13.19 46.16
C ASP A 27 27.23 12.78 44.82
N ASN A 28 26.46 12.92 43.74
CA ASN A 28 27.01 13.15 42.41
C ASN A 28 26.06 14.04 41.62
N ASP A 29 26.31 15.34 41.74
CA ASP A 29 25.88 16.37 40.81
C ASP A 29 26.43 16.05 39.41
N ALA A 30 25.65 15.33 38.60
CA ALA A 30 25.79 15.32 37.16
C ALA A 30 24.49 15.89 36.57
N ALA A 31 24.56 17.12 36.09
CA ALA A 31 23.49 17.77 35.34
C ALA A 31 23.13 16.90 34.11
N THR A 32 22.12 16.05 34.27
CA THR A 32 21.52 15.28 33.18
C THR A 32 20.78 16.26 32.28
N GLN A 33 21.39 16.60 31.14
CA GLN A 33 20.66 17.22 30.04
C GLN A 33 19.59 16.23 29.59
N ASN A 34 18.36 16.43 30.05
CA ASN A 34 17.19 15.71 29.59
C ASN A 34 16.95 16.06 28.12
N GLN A 35 17.61 15.33 27.23
CA GLN A 35 17.20 15.22 25.84
C GLN A 35 15.85 14.52 25.84
N THR A 36 14.77 15.30 25.75
CA THR A 36 13.42 14.80 25.51
C THR A 36 13.36 14.25 24.09
N THR A 37 13.77 12.98 23.94
CA THR A 37 13.39 12.18 22.77
C THR A 37 11.86 12.25 22.66
N PRO A 38 11.27 12.70 21.55
CA PRO A 38 9.82 12.71 21.42
C PRO A 38 9.33 11.28 21.60
N ALA A 39 8.57 11.04 22.68
CA ALA A 39 7.90 9.77 22.88
C ALA A 39 6.95 9.58 21.69
N VAL A 40 7.26 8.61 20.83
CA VAL A 40 6.32 8.19 19.78
C VAL A 40 5.13 7.59 20.52
N PRO A 41 3.93 8.17 20.42
CA PRO A 41 2.76 7.64 21.10
C PRO A 41 2.50 6.23 20.57
N ASN A 42 2.41 5.24 21.47
CA ASN A 42 1.90 3.92 21.12
C ASN A 42 0.38 4.07 20.92
N LEU A 43 -0.04 4.20 19.67
CA LEU A 43 -1.46 4.25 19.30
C LEU A 43 -2.05 2.84 19.32
N THR A 44 -3.24 2.70 19.89
CA THR A 44 -4.04 1.48 19.74
C THR A 44 -4.70 1.46 18.36
N MET A 45 -5.06 0.27 17.86
CA MET A 45 -5.76 0.16 16.57
C MET A 45 -7.07 0.94 16.55
N GLN A 46 -7.81 0.94 17.66
CA GLN A 46 -9.06 1.70 17.79
C GLN A 46 -8.83 3.21 17.64
N GLN A 47 -7.75 3.74 18.24
CA GLN A 47 -7.40 5.16 18.10
C GLN A 47 -7.02 5.52 16.66
N VAL A 48 -6.39 4.59 15.93
CA VAL A 48 -6.05 4.79 14.51
C VAL A 48 -7.32 4.80 13.65
N GLU A 49 -8.23 3.84 13.84
CA GLU A 49 -9.49 3.77 13.10
C GLU A 49 -10.35 5.03 13.31
N GLU A 50 -10.48 5.49 14.55
CA GLU A 50 -11.23 6.70 14.88
C GLU A 50 -10.58 7.95 14.27
N THR A 51 -9.25 8.03 14.28
CA THR A 51 -8.52 9.12 13.62
C THR A 51 -8.76 9.13 12.11
N ILE A 52 -8.72 7.96 11.45
CA ILE A 52 -8.99 7.83 10.01
C ILE A 52 -10.43 8.22 9.70
N LYS A 53 -11.40 7.74 10.48
CA LYS A 53 -12.81 8.08 10.32
C LYS A 53 -13.01 9.59 10.42
N ASN A 54 -12.49 10.21 11.47
CA ASN A 54 -12.60 11.65 11.67
C ASN A 54 -11.91 12.42 10.53
N TYR A 55 -10.78 11.94 10.03
CA TYR A 55 -10.11 12.56 8.90
C TYR A 55 -10.97 12.51 7.64
N ILE A 56 -11.56 11.36 7.32
CA ILE A 56 -12.44 11.21 6.13
C ILE A 56 -13.70 12.06 6.28
N ASP A 57 -14.33 12.07 7.46
CA ASP A 57 -15.55 12.87 7.71
C ASP A 57 -15.29 14.38 7.53
N ASN A 58 -14.12 14.86 7.93
CA ASN A 58 -13.72 16.26 7.75
C ASN A 58 -13.11 16.55 6.37
N ASN A 59 -12.77 15.52 5.58
CA ASN A 59 -12.13 15.65 4.26
C ASN A 59 -12.72 14.65 3.25
N PRO A 60 -14.04 14.73 2.95
CA PRO A 60 -14.71 13.76 2.07
C PRO A 60 -14.17 13.77 0.63
N ASP A 61 -13.55 14.86 0.21
CA ASP A 61 -12.91 14.99 -1.11
C ASP A 61 -11.74 14.03 -1.31
N VAL A 62 -11.08 13.57 -0.24
CA VAL A 62 -10.00 12.57 -0.30
C VAL A 62 -10.50 11.26 -0.91
N VAL A 63 -11.72 10.84 -0.56
CA VAL A 63 -12.34 9.62 -1.12
C VAL A 63 -12.62 9.80 -2.62
N TYR A 64 -13.17 10.96 -3.00
CA TYR A 64 -13.41 11.27 -4.41
C TYR A 64 -12.12 11.31 -5.22
N LYS A 65 -11.08 11.99 -4.71
CA LYS A 65 -9.75 12.04 -5.34
C LYS A 65 -9.13 10.66 -5.49
N ALA A 66 -9.26 9.81 -4.47
CA ALA A 66 -8.80 8.42 -4.54
C ALA A 66 -9.53 7.64 -5.64
N LEU A 67 -10.85 7.80 -5.76
CA LEU A 67 -11.64 7.17 -6.81
C LEU A 67 -11.24 7.65 -8.21
N VAL A 68 -11.08 8.96 -8.41
CA VAL A 68 -10.64 9.54 -9.69
C VAL A 68 -9.24 9.03 -10.04
N LYS A 69 -8.32 9.03 -9.09
CA LYS A 69 -6.97 8.50 -9.27
C LYS A 69 -7.01 7.03 -9.72
N TYR A 70 -7.79 6.21 -9.03
CA TYR A 70 -7.95 4.80 -9.37
C TYR A 70 -8.51 4.60 -10.78
N ARG A 71 -9.59 5.32 -11.14
CA ARG A 71 -10.16 5.26 -12.50
C ARG A 71 -9.15 5.65 -13.56
N ASN A 72 -8.36 6.70 -13.34
CA ASN A 72 -7.34 7.11 -14.29
C ASN A 72 -6.24 6.04 -14.47
N GLN A 73 -5.85 5.37 -13.39
CA GLN A 73 -4.89 4.27 -13.44
C GLN A 73 -5.43 3.08 -14.24
N GLU A 74 -6.69 2.70 -14.00
CA GLU A 74 -7.31 1.59 -14.74
C GLU A 74 -7.51 1.95 -16.22
N MET A 75 -7.89 3.19 -16.55
CA MET A 75 -7.96 3.65 -17.94
C MET A 75 -6.59 3.56 -18.65
N ALA A 76 -5.52 4.04 -18.01
CA ALA A 76 -4.19 3.98 -18.59
C ALA A 76 -3.70 2.53 -18.78
N LYS A 77 -3.98 1.66 -17.79
CA LYS A 77 -3.69 0.22 -17.88
C LYS A 77 -4.47 -0.42 -19.02
N GLN A 78 -5.76 -0.12 -19.15
CA GLN A 78 -6.61 -0.66 -20.21
C GLN A 78 -6.14 -0.20 -21.59
N GLU A 79 -5.77 1.08 -21.74
CA GLU A 79 -5.22 1.60 -22.98
C GLU A 79 -3.94 0.87 -23.38
N GLN A 80 -3.04 0.62 -22.43
CA GLN A 80 -1.82 -0.14 -22.67
C GLN A 80 -2.14 -1.58 -23.10
N LEU A 81 -3.03 -2.26 -22.37
CA LEU A 81 -3.46 -3.62 -22.70
C LEU A 81 -4.09 -3.71 -24.10
N THR A 82 -4.88 -2.71 -24.50
CA THR A 82 -5.45 -2.62 -25.84
C THR A 82 -4.35 -2.49 -26.90
N LYS A 83 -3.38 -1.58 -26.70
CA LYS A 83 -2.24 -1.42 -27.62
C LYS A 83 -1.42 -2.71 -27.74
N ASP A 84 -1.09 -3.32 -26.61
CA ASP A 84 -0.33 -4.57 -26.56
C ASP A 84 -1.09 -5.71 -27.26
N SER A 85 -2.41 -5.74 -27.11
CA SER A 85 -3.26 -6.74 -27.76
C SER A 85 -3.29 -6.56 -29.28
N VAL A 86 -3.31 -5.33 -29.79
CA VAL A 86 -3.23 -5.06 -31.23
C VAL A 86 -1.87 -5.50 -31.78
N ILE A 87 -0.77 -5.15 -31.11
CA ILE A 87 0.59 -5.57 -31.51
C ILE A 87 0.71 -7.09 -31.52
N LYS A 88 0.25 -7.75 -30.45
CA LYS A 88 0.30 -9.20 -30.30
C LYS A 88 -0.49 -9.94 -31.38
N ASN A 89 -1.58 -9.35 -31.86
CA ASN A 89 -2.49 -9.97 -32.84
C ASN A 89 -2.41 -9.32 -34.22
N TYR A 90 -1.34 -8.57 -34.52
CA TYR A 90 -1.23 -7.79 -35.76
C TYR A 90 -1.56 -8.60 -37.02
N ALA A 91 -0.97 -9.77 -37.19
CA ALA A 91 -1.23 -10.61 -38.37
C ALA A 91 -2.69 -11.07 -38.47
N ALA A 92 -3.34 -11.38 -37.34
CA ALA A 92 -4.75 -11.77 -37.34
C ALA A 92 -5.69 -10.60 -37.67
N LEU A 93 -5.27 -9.37 -37.38
CA LEU A 93 -6.02 -8.15 -37.65
C LEU A 93 -5.82 -7.64 -39.09
N PHE A 94 -4.59 -7.70 -39.61
CA PHE A 94 -4.21 -7.01 -40.85
C PHE A 94 -3.78 -7.95 -42.00
N ASP A 95 -3.37 -9.18 -41.71
CA ASP A 95 -2.94 -10.18 -42.72
C ASP A 95 -3.98 -11.31 -42.85
N SER A 96 -5.24 -11.03 -42.52
CA SER A 96 -6.35 -11.99 -42.60
C SER A 96 -7.03 -11.95 -43.97
N ASN A 97 -7.83 -12.97 -44.25
CA ASN A 97 -8.71 -13.00 -45.43
C ASN A 97 -10.04 -12.27 -45.19
N SER A 98 -10.10 -11.35 -44.22
CA SER A 98 -11.31 -10.56 -43.94
C SER A 98 -11.68 -9.66 -45.13
N PRO A 99 -12.98 -9.40 -45.34
CA PRO A 99 -13.40 -8.42 -46.33
C PRO A 99 -12.71 -7.07 -46.10
N SER A 100 -12.17 -6.49 -47.17
CA SER A 100 -11.49 -5.20 -47.12
C SER A 100 -11.91 -4.34 -48.31
N PHE A 101 -11.87 -3.02 -48.11
CA PHE A 101 -12.15 -2.04 -49.14
C PHE A 101 -11.13 -0.90 -49.06
N GLY A 102 -10.62 -0.44 -50.21
CA GLY A 102 -9.64 0.64 -50.30
C GLY A 102 -8.33 0.22 -50.98
N SER A 103 -7.29 1.05 -50.80
CA SER A 103 -5.98 0.80 -51.40
C SER A 103 -5.17 -0.23 -50.59
N PRO A 104 -4.57 -1.24 -51.23
CA PRO A 104 -3.63 -2.16 -50.57
C PRO A 104 -2.37 -1.48 -50.00
N SER A 105 -2.05 -0.28 -50.49
CA SER A 105 -0.90 0.53 -50.04
C SER A 105 -1.30 1.73 -49.18
N ALA A 106 -2.48 1.68 -48.55
CA ALA A 106 -2.92 2.73 -47.65
C ALA A 106 -1.93 2.94 -46.50
N LYS A 107 -1.67 4.20 -46.15
CA LYS A 107 -0.78 4.55 -45.02
C LYS A 107 -1.41 4.25 -43.67
N VAL A 108 -2.73 4.12 -43.62
CA VAL A 108 -3.53 3.85 -42.44
C VAL A 108 -4.59 2.84 -42.83
N THR A 109 -4.70 1.77 -42.04
CA THR A 109 -5.73 0.73 -42.17
C THR A 109 -6.54 0.71 -40.89
N VAL A 110 -7.87 0.70 -41.03
CA VAL A 110 -8.80 0.57 -39.89
C VAL A 110 -9.42 -0.82 -39.96
N VAL A 111 -9.45 -1.52 -38.83
CA VAL A 111 -10.12 -2.81 -38.67
C VAL A 111 -11.36 -2.58 -37.83
N GLU A 112 -12.53 -2.92 -38.38
CA GLU A 112 -13.82 -2.73 -37.73
C GLU A 112 -14.40 -4.09 -37.31
N PHE A 113 -14.76 -4.19 -36.04
CA PHE A 113 -15.48 -5.35 -35.51
C PHE A 113 -16.96 -5.00 -35.48
N MET A 114 -17.73 -5.62 -36.38
CA MET A 114 -19.17 -5.40 -36.51
C MET A 114 -19.94 -6.65 -36.10
N ASP A 115 -21.04 -6.43 -35.40
CA ASP A 115 -22.11 -7.40 -35.23
C ASP A 115 -23.34 -6.88 -35.99
N TYR A 116 -24.04 -7.75 -36.71
CA TYR A 116 -25.15 -7.35 -37.60
C TYR A 116 -26.52 -7.44 -36.93
N ASP A 117 -26.57 -7.89 -35.68
CA ASP A 117 -27.79 -8.02 -34.87
C ASP A 117 -28.29 -6.69 -34.30
#